data_AF-U6FEY2-F1
#
_entry.id   AF-U6FEY2-F1
#
_cell.length_a   1.000
_cell.length_b   1.000
_cell.length_c   1.000
_cell.angle_alpha   90.00
_cell.angle_beta   90.00
_cell.angle_gamma   90.00
#
_symmetry.space_group_name_H-M   'P 1'
#
loop_
_entity.id
_entity.type
_entity.pdbx_description
1 polymer ?
#
loop_
_entity_poly.entity_id
_entity_poly.type
_entity_poly.pdbx_seq_one_letter_code
_entity_poly.pdbx_strand_id
1 'polypeptide(L)' 'MLFKLASRKIECMAKKYQVHYHFIFVHADGKQLQEAVDILTKANVHPVYGDIFSLTQTKEAMDKVAKGRNKGKILLKIN' A
#
# COMPACT_ATOMS: atom_id res chain seq x y z
N MET A 1 -21.17 13.95 -8.05
CA MET A 1 -22.37 13.16 -8.40
C MET A 1 -22.04 11.72 -8.79
N LEU A 2 -20.99 11.47 -9.59
CA LEU A 2 -20.59 10.12 -10.04
C LEU A 2 -20.23 9.15 -8.90
N PHE A 3 -19.40 9.59 -7.94
CA PHE A 3 -19.01 8.73 -6.81
C PHE A 3 -20.17 8.40 -5.87
N LYS A 4 -21.11 9.31 -5.61
CA LYS A 4 -22.32 9.00 -4.83
C LYS A 4 -23.14 7.85 -5.45
N LEU A 5 -23.16 7.74 -6.79
CA LEU A 5 -23.85 6.64 -7.47
C LEU A 5 -23.06 5.33 -7.38
N ALA A 6 -21.74 5.37 -7.65
CA ALA A 6 -20.85 4.21 -7.54
C ALA A 6 -20.83 3.63 -6.12
N SER A 7 -20.96 4.50 -5.12
CA SER A 7 -20.82 4.16 -3.70
C SER A 7 -22.15 3.96 -2.98
N ARG A 8 -23.29 4.12 -3.66
CA ARG A 8 -24.64 4.10 -3.07
C ARG A 8 -24.90 2.83 -2.25
N LYS A 9 -24.47 1.66 -2.73
CA LYS A 9 -24.62 0.39 -1.99
C LYS A 9 -23.82 0.39 -0.69
N ILE A 10 -22.59 0.90 -0.73
CA ILE A 10 -21.70 0.98 0.42
C ILE A 10 -22.25 2.00 1.43
N GLU A 11 -22.71 3.16 0.98
CA GLU A 11 -23.33 4.18 1.85
C GLU A 11 -24.62 3.68 2.51
N CYS A 12 -25.47 2.93 1.80
CA CYS A 12 -26.65 2.31 2.40
C CYS A 12 -26.28 1.33 3.52
N MET A 13 -25.25 0.50 3.29
CA MET A 13 -24.75 -0.42 4.30
C MET A 13 -24.15 0.33 5.50
N ALA A 14 -23.33 1.35 5.24
CA ALA A 14 -22.73 2.17 6.27
C ALA A 14 -23.80 2.81 7.18
N LYS A 15 -24.87 3.36 6.59
CA LYS A 15 -26.03 3.88 7.33
C LYS A 15 -26.76 2.81 8.14
N LYS A 16 -26.96 1.62 7.56
CA LYS A 16 -27.63 0.49 8.23
C LYS A 16 -26.90 0.08 9.52
N TYR A 17 -25.57 0.07 9.49
CA TYR A 17 -24.74 -0.33 10.62
C TYR A 17 -24.24 0.85 11.46
N GLN A 18 -24.70 2.08 11.16
CA GLN A 18 -24.25 3.32 11.82
C GLN A 18 -22.72 3.49 11.83
N VAL A 19 -22.07 3.09 10.72
CA VAL A 19 -20.63 3.23 10.53
C VAL A 19 -20.32 4.26 9.44
N HIS A 20 -19.09 4.79 9.46
CA HIS A 20 -18.62 5.73 8.45
C HIS A 20 -17.77 5.02 7.40
N TYR A 21 -18.00 5.35 6.13
CA TYR A 21 -17.16 4.91 5.02
C TYR A 21 -16.41 6.10 4.44
N HIS A 22 -15.10 5.96 4.30
CA HIS A 22 -14.23 6.98 3.69
C HIS A 22 -13.59 6.43 2.41
N PHE A 23 -13.75 7.17 1.30
CA PHE A 23 -12.94 6.92 0.11
C PHE A 23 -11.59 7.59 0.28
N ILE A 24 -10.52 6.79 0.18
CA ILE A 24 -9.15 7.28 0.18
C ILE A 24 -8.67 7.35 -1.27
N PHE A 25 -8.24 8.54 -1.68
CA PHE A 25 -7.56 8.76 -2.95
C PHE A 25 -6.07 8.95 -2.67
N VAL A 26 -5.23 8.32 -3.49
CA VAL A 26 -3.78 8.39 -3.36
C VAL A 26 -3.20 9.16 -4.53
N HIS A 27 -2.29 10.06 -4.24
CA HIS A 27 -1.43 10.73 -5.22
C HIS A 27 0.01 10.73 -4.70
N ALA A 28 0.98 10.99 -5.58
CA ALA A 28 2.34 11.19 -5.14
C ALA A 28 2.43 12.49 -4.34
N ASP A 29 2.96 12.43 -3.12
CA ASP A 29 3.22 13.57 -2.25
C ASP A 29 4.47 13.30 -1.40
N GLY A 30 5.56 13.99 -1.72
CA GLY A 30 6.83 13.81 -1.02
C GLY A 30 6.79 14.31 0.42
N LYS A 31 6.01 15.37 0.72
CA LYS A 31 5.93 15.94 2.06
C LYS A 31 5.15 15.01 2.98
N GLN A 32 4.00 14.50 2.53
CA GLN A 32 3.24 13.51 3.30
C GLN A 32 4.02 12.21 3.48
N LEU A 33 4.81 11.80 2.48
CA LEU A 33 5.67 10.62 2.62
C LEU A 33 6.70 10.82 3.74
N GLN A 34 7.30 12.01 3.84
CA GLN A 34 8.25 12.32 4.92
C GLN A 34 7.56 12.30 6.29
N GLU A 35 6.38 12.92 6.42
CA GLU A 35 5.60 12.89 7.66
C GLU A 35 5.22 11.45 8.06
N ALA A 36 4.86 10.61 7.09
CA ALA A 36 4.58 9.20 7.31
C ALA A 36 5.81 8.43 7.81
N VAL A 37 7.00 8.70 7.25
CA VAL A 37 8.26 8.11 7.73
C VAL A 37 8.49 8.47 9.20
N ASP A 38 8.35 9.74 9.57
CA ASP A 38 8.58 10.19 10.94
C ASP A 38 7.63 9.51 11.95
N ILE A 39 6.35 9.36 11.58
CA ILE A 39 5.35 8.66 12.40
C ILE A 39 5.71 7.18 12.57
N LEU A 40 6.05 6.50 11.47
CA LEU A 40 6.38 5.08 11.49
C LEU A 40 7.65 4.80 12.29
N THR A 41 8.68 5.65 12.16
CA THR A 41 9.92 5.55 12.93
C THR A 41 9.66 5.77 14.42
N LYS A 42 8.88 6.79 14.81
CA LYS A 42 8.52 7.01 16.23
C LYS A 42 7.73 5.86 16.84
N ALA A 43 6.90 5.19 16.03
CA ALA A 43 6.12 4.04 16.45
C ALA A 43 6.90 2.71 16.41
N ASN A 44 8.20 2.72 16.08
CA ASN A 44 9.03 1.52 15.86
C ASN A 44 8.40 0.53 14.85
N VAL A 45 7.69 1.06 13.85
CA VAL A 45 7.10 0.25 12.79
C VAL A 45 8.13 0.09 11.68
N HIS A 46 8.59 -1.14 11.50
CA HIS A 46 9.57 -1.49 10.47
C HIS A 46 8.90 -2.23 9.30
N PRO A 47 9.33 -1.98 8.06
CA PRO A 47 8.84 -2.75 6.92
C PRO A 47 9.28 -4.22 7.04
N VAL A 48 8.38 -5.14 6.66
CA VAL A 48 8.74 -6.54 6.51
C VAL A 48 9.52 -6.71 5.20
N TYR A 49 10.80 -7.05 5.33
CA TYR A 49 11.66 -7.38 4.21
C TYR A 49 11.40 -8.81 3.72
N GLY A 50 11.27 -8.95 2.41
CA GLY A 50 11.28 -10.23 1.72
C GLY A 50 12.64 -10.52 1.10
N ASP A 51 12.61 -11.24 -0.02
CA ASP A 51 13.81 -11.59 -0.78
C ASP A 51 14.48 -10.34 -1.37
N ILE A 52 15.81 -10.33 -1.39
CA ILE A 52 16.63 -9.27 -1.97
C ILE A 52 17.28 -9.81 -3.25
N PHE A 53 17.11 -9.10 -4.35
CA PHE A 53 17.69 -9.43 -5.65
C PHE A 53 18.65 -8.32 -6.09
N SER A 54 19.66 -8.66 -6.89
CA SER A 54 20.44 -7.63 -7.59
C SER A 54 19.62 -7.01 -8.72
N LEU A 55 20.04 -5.83 -9.20
CA LEU A 55 19.43 -5.21 -10.38
C LEU A 55 19.44 -6.14 -11.61
N THR A 56 20.48 -6.97 -11.77
CA THR A 56 20.57 -7.95 -12.86
C THR A 56 19.54 -9.09 -12.75
N GLN A 57 18.97 -9.31 -11.57
CA GLN A 57 17.98 -10.35 -11.28
C GLN A 57 16.54 -9.80 -11.27
N THR A 58 16.31 -8.67 -11.94
CA THR A 58 14.97 -8.03 -11.98
C THR A 58 13.90 -8.97 -12.55
N LYS A 59 14.25 -9.82 -13.52
CA LYS A 59 13.31 -10.78 -14.10
C LYS A 59 12.83 -11.79 -13.05
N GLU A 60 13.76 -12.39 -12.32
CA GLU A 60 13.48 -13.36 -11.26
C GLU A 60 12.68 -12.73 -10.12
N ALA A 61 13.00 -11.48 -9.76
CA ALA A 61 12.26 -10.70 -8.78
C ALA A 61 10.80 -10.49 -9.22
N MET A 62 10.57 -10.12 -10.48
CA MET A 62 9.22 -9.90 -11.02
C MET A 62 8.43 -11.22 -11.13
N ASP A 63 9.07 -12.32 -11.55
CA ASP A 63 8.45 -13.65 -11.57
C ASP A 63 8.01 -14.07 -10.15
N LYS A 64 8.82 -13.73 -9.14
CA LYS A 64 8.50 -13.97 -7.74
C LYS A 64 7.32 -13.11 -7.26
N VAL A 65 7.25 -11.84 -7.64
CA VAL A 65 6.08 -10.97 -7.38
C VAL A 65 4.81 -11.58 -7.98
N ALA A 66 4.86 -12.00 -9.24
CA ALA A 66 3.72 -12.54 -9.97
C ALA A 66 3.17 -13.84 -9.36
N LYS A 67 4.04 -14.71 -8.83
CA LYS A 67 3.64 -15.96 -8.16
C LYS A 67 2.93 -15.74 -6.82
N GLY A 68 3.03 -14.54 -6.24
CA GLY A 68 2.45 -14.22 -4.93
C GLY A 68 3.11 -14.95 -3.75
N ARG A 69 2.46 -14.92 -2.58
CA ARG A 69 2.94 -15.52 -1.32
C ARG A 69 4.32 -15.01 -0.85
N ASN A 70 4.66 -13.78 -1.19
CA ASN A 70 5.91 -13.16 -0.77
C ASN A 70 5.80 -12.70 0.69
N LYS A 71 6.86 -12.96 1.46
CA LYS A 71 6.97 -12.48 2.84
C LYS A 71 7.38 -11.00 2.81
N GLY A 72 6.43 -10.12 2.55
CA GLY A 72 6.65 -8.67 2.55
C GLY A 72 7.22 -8.13 1.24
N LYS A 73 8.03 -7.07 1.34
CA LYS A 73 8.54 -6.30 0.19
C LYS A 73 9.76 -6.97 -0.41
N ILE A 74 9.74 -7.22 -1.72
CA ILE A 74 10.92 -7.62 -2.48
C ILE A 74 11.78 -6.39 -2.74
N LEU A 75 13.07 -6.48 -2.45
CA LEU A 75 14.02 -5.38 -2.62
C LEU A 75 14.96 -5.64 -3.80
N LEU A 76 15.21 -4.59 -4.59
CA LEU A 76 16.28 -4.58 -5.57
C LEU A 76 17.46 -3.80 -5.01
N LYS A 77 18.61 -4.46 -4.90
CA LYS A 77 19.86 -3.81 -4.52
C LYS A 77 20.51 -3.22 -5.77
N ILE A 78 20.65 -1.90 -5.76
CA ILE A 78 21.45 -1.13 -6.72
C ILE A 78 22.78 -0.85 -6.02
N ASN A 79 23.89 -1.30 -6.62
CA ASN A 79 25.24 -0.97 -6.16
C ASN A 79 25.68 0.36 -6.77
#